data_AF-A0A353G549-F1
#
_entry.id   AF-A0A353G549-F1
#
_cell.length_a   1.000
_cell.length_b   1.000
_cell.length_c   1.000
_cell.angle_alpha   90.00
_cell.angle_beta   90.00
_cell.angle_gamma   90.00
#
_symmetry.space_group_name_H-M   'P 1'
#
loop_
_entity.id
_entity.type
_entity.pdbx_description
1 polymer ?
#
loop_
_entity_poly.entity_id
_entity_poly.type
_entity_poly.pdbx_seq_one_letter_code
_entity_poly.pdbx_strand_id
1 'polypeptide(L)' 'MTETTDKKDYSATLALPQTEFPMRAGLPQKEPEIVARWQQMGLYKKLRASAAGREKFVLHDGPPYANGNIHIGHALN' A
#
# COMPACT_ATOMS: atom_id res chain seq x y z
N MET A 1 -51.58 -15.59 16.67
CA MET A 1 -50.24 -16.21 16.72
C MET A 1 -49.75 -16.31 15.29
N THR A 2 -48.89 -15.40 14.85
CA THR A 2 -48.34 -15.41 13.48
C THR A 2 -47.12 -16.32 13.48
N GLU A 3 -47.25 -17.50 12.86
CA GLU A 3 -46.14 -18.41 12.60
C GLU A 3 -45.15 -17.76 11.64
N THR A 4 -43.99 -17.34 12.14
CA THR A 4 -42.82 -17.05 11.32
C THR A 4 -42.26 -18.36 10.80
N THR A 5 -42.47 -18.64 9.52
CA THR A 5 -41.88 -19.79 8.83
C THR A 5 -40.37 -19.59 8.76
N ASP A 6 -39.60 -20.48 9.40
CA ASP A 6 -38.14 -20.53 9.31
C ASP A 6 -37.71 -20.77 7.86
N LYS A 7 -37.40 -19.69 7.14
CA LYS A 7 -36.99 -19.72 5.75
C LYS A 7 -35.49 -20.08 5.72
N LYS A 8 -35.16 -21.28 5.22
CA LYS A 8 -33.76 -21.72 5.06
C LYS A 8 -32.94 -20.66 4.32
N ASP A 9 -31.87 -20.19 4.96
CA ASP A 9 -30.91 -19.27 4.37
C ASP A 9 -29.87 -20.04 3.54
N TYR A 10 -30.01 -19.99 2.22
CA TYR A 10 -29.09 -20.63 1.29
C TYR A 10 -27.79 -19.86 1.07
N SER A 11 -27.67 -18.62 1.58
CA SER A 11 -26.47 -17.79 1.39
C SER A 11 -25.22 -18.45 2.00
N ALA A 12 -25.39 -19.22 3.08
CA ALA A 12 -24.33 -19.99 3.74
C ALA A 12 -23.80 -21.18 2.92
N THR A 13 -24.51 -21.58 1.85
CA THR A 13 -24.07 -22.67 0.96
C THR A 13 -23.19 -22.19 -0.19
N LEU A 14 -23.01 -20.87 -0.33
CA LEU A 14 -22.23 -20.25 -1.39
C LEU A 14 -20.81 -19.96 -0.91
N ALA A 15 -19.82 -20.38 -1.69
CA ALA A 15 -18.42 -20.03 -1.48
C ALA A 15 -18.13 -18.61 -2.02
N LEU A 16 -18.61 -17.59 -1.33
CA LEU A 16 -18.40 -16.19 -1.72
C LEU A 16 -16.98 -15.72 -1.35
N PRO A 17 -16.35 -14.85 -2.17
CA PRO A 17 -15.08 -14.24 -1.81
C PRO A 17 -15.20 -13.41 -0.53
N GLN A 18 -14.28 -13.62 0.41
CA GLN A 18 -14.15 -12.84 1.63
C GLN A 18 -12.75 -12.28 1.73
N THR A 19 -12.65 -11.00 2.11
CA THR A 19 -11.37 -10.33 2.32
C THR A 19 -11.51 -9.21 3.33
N GLU A 20 -10.49 -9.04 4.15
CA GLU A 20 -10.34 -7.87 5.03
C GLU A 20 -9.84 -6.64 4.24
N PHE A 21 -9.47 -6.82 2.96
CA PHE A 21 -9.04 -5.74 2.10
C PHE A 21 -10.20 -4.77 1.84
N PRO A 22 -10.08 -3.50 2.27
CA PRO A 22 -11.19 -2.56 2.13
C PRO A 22 -11.38 -2.18 0.66
N MET A 23 -12.64 -2.09 0.24
CA MET A 23 -12.97 -1.63 -1.12
C MET A 23 -12.51 -0.19 -1.39
N ARG A 24 -12.44 0.67 -0.36
CA ARG A 24 -11.89 2.03 -0.45
C ARG A 24 -10.46 2.05 0.06
N ALA A 25 -9.57 2.72 -0.66
CA ALA A 25 -8.16 2.73 -0.34
C ALA A 25 -7.81 3.46 0.97
N GLY A 26 -8.42 4.63 1.23
CA GLY A 26 -8.11 5.42 2.42
C GLY A 26 -6.66 5.93 2.44
N LEU A 27 -6.13 6.31 1.27
CA LEU A 27 -4.71 6.62 1.06
C LEU A 27 -4.14 7.69 2.01
N PRO A 28 -4.83 8.82 2.30
CA PRO A 28 -4.28 9.84 3.19
C PRO A 28 -3.92 9.33 4.59
N GLN A 29 -4.57 8.26 5.07
CA GLN A 29 -4.25 7.61 6.34
C GLN A 29 -3.27 6.44 6.16
N LYS A 30 -3.47 5.61 5.12
CA LYS A 30 -2.66 4.41 4.90
C LYS A 30 -1.24 4.69 4.43
N GLU A 31 -1.02 5.70 3.59
CA GLU A 31 0.30 6.00 3.04
C GLU A 31 1.33 6.32 4.14
N PRO A 32 1.03 7.18 5.13
CA PRO A 32 1.91 7.38 6.29
C PRO A 32 2.26 6.09 7.05
N GLU A 33 1.28 5.20 7.28
CA GLU A 33 1.50 3.93 7.99
C GLU A 33 2.43 2.99 7.21
N ILE A 34 2.25 2.94 5.89
CA ILE A 34 3.09 2.14 4.99
C ILE A 34 4.54 2.65 5.01
N VAL A 35 4.74 3.96 4.91
CA VAL A 35 6.07 4.58 4.97
C VAL A 35 6.74 4.31 6.32
N ALA A 36 6.01 4.45 7.43
CA ALA A 36 6.52 4.16 8.77
C ALA A 36 6.96 2.69 8.90
N ARG A 37 6.16 1.75 8.40
CA ARG A 37 6.50 0.32 8.36
C ARG A 37 7.78 0.07 7.54
N TRP A 38 7.93 0.70 6.38
CA TRP A 38 9.14 0.56 5.55
C TRP A 38 10.40 1.09 6.23
N GLN A 39 10.28 2.18 6.97
CA GLN A 39 11.38 2.75 7.75
C GLN A 39 11.76 1.82 8.91
N GLN A 40 10.79 1.37 9.70
CA GLN A 40 10.99 0.44 10.83
C GLN A 40 11.68 -0.87 10.38
N MET A 41 11.26 -1.42 9.24
CA MET A 41 11.86 -2.65 8.72
C MET A 41 13.23 -2.44 8.06
N GLY A 42 13.67 -1.19 7.87
CA GLY A 42 14.90 -0.85 7.15
C GLY A 42 14.88 -1.29 5.68
N LEU A 43 13.74 -1.13 5.00
CA LEU A 43 13.48 -1.74 3.68
C LEU A 43 14.59 -1.43 2.67
N TYR A 44 15.03 -0.19 2.58
CA TYR A 44 16.09 0.21 1.65
C TYR A 44 17.37 -0.61 1.83
N LYS A 45 17.82 -0.81 3.07
CA LYS A 45 19.01 -1.61 3.39
C LYS A 45 18.82 -3.08 2.96
N LYS A 46 17.63 -3.64 3.20
CA LYS A 46 17.29 -5.01 2.78
C LYS A 46 17.30 -5.16 1.26
N LEU A 47 16.74 -4.19 0.54
CA LEU A 47 16.77 -4.17 -0.94
C LEU A 47 18.21 -4.13 -1.46
N ARG A 48 19.06 -3.27 -0.89
CA ARG A 48 20.50 -3.21 -1.25
C ARG A 48 21.22 -4.53 -1.00
N ALA A 49 20.97 -5.19 0.13
CA ALA A 49 21.56 -6.50 0.42
C ALA A 49 21.08 -7.58 -0.57
N SER A 50 19.78 -7.62 -0.89
CA SER A 50 19.21 -8.61 -1.84
C SER A 50 19.68 -8.44 -3.29
N ALA A 51 20.17 -7.25 -3.63
CA ALA A 51 20.69 -6.91 -4.95
C ALA A 51 22.21 -7.09 -5.06
N ALA A 52 22.88 -7.61 -4.02
CA ALA A 52 24.33 -7.83 -4.05
C ALA A 52 24.72 -8.74 -5.23
N GLY A 53 25.76 -8.33 -5.97
CA GLY A 53 26.27 -9.07 -7.14
C GLY A 53 25.49 -8.89 -8.44
N ARG A 54 24.36 -8.19 -8.44
CA ARG A 54 23.66 -7.83 -9.69
C ARG A 54 24.40 -6.74 -10.44
N GLU A 55 24.18 -6.66 -11.75
CA GLU A 55 24.69 -5.55 -12.57
C GLU A 55 24.21 -4.21 -11.99
N LYS A 56 25.16 -3.27 -11.86
CA LYS A 56 24.90 -2.00 -11.19
C LYS A 56 24.20 -1.04 -12.15
N PHE A 57 22.97 -0.66 -11.79
CA PHE A 57 22.30 0.49 -12.36
C PHE A 57 22.46 1.71 -11.43
N VAL A 58 22.87 2.85 -11.98
CA VAL A 58 23.06 4.11 -11.24
C VAL A 58 22.17 5.19 -11.86
N LEU A 59 21.20 5.66 -11.09
CA LEU A 59 20.36 6.81 -11.43
C LEU A 59 20.88 8.02 -10.65
N HIS A 60 21.42 9.02 -11.36
CA HIS A 60 21.85 10.28 -10.76
C HIS A 60 20.66 11.23 -10.71
N ASP A 61 20.19 11.53 -9.49
CA ASP A 61 19.16 12.52 -9.26
C ASP A 61 19.77 13.94 -9.26
N GLY A 62 19.09 14.88 -9.91
CA GLY A 62 19.54 16.27 -9.99
C GLY A 62 19.25 16.98 -8.68
N PRO A 63 20.23 17.66 -8.04
CA PRO A 63 19.96 18.34 -6.78
C PRO A 63 18.91 19.45 -6.99
N PRO A 64 17.77 19.44 -6.27
CA PRO A 64 16.80 20.51 -6.36
C PRO A 64 17.37 21.78 -5.73
N TYR A 65 16.88 22.95 -6.16
CA TYR A 65 17.19 24.18 -5.46
C TYR A 65 16.54 24.16 -4.06
N ALA A 66 17.31 24.52 -3.04
CA ALA A 66 16.86 24.52 -1.64
C ALA A 66 16.07 25.80 -1.28
N ASN A 67 15.24 26.31 -2.19
CA ASN A 67 14.43 27.51 -1.99
C ASN A 67 12.97 27.27 -2.39
N GLY A 68 12.04 27.86 -1.64
CA GLY A 68 10.60 27.75 -1.91
C GLY A 68 9.98 26.40 -1.55
N ASN A 69 8.70 26.24 -1.90
CA ASN A 69 7.93 25.03 -1.65
C ASN A 69 8.03 24.06 -2.83
N ILE A 70 7.91 22.76 -2.53
CA ILE A 70 7.76 21.71 -3.53
C ILE A 70 6.44 21.93 -4.30
N HIS A 71 6.53 22.00 -5.62
CA HIS A 71 5.39 22.04 -6.54
C HIS A 71 5.29 20.73 -7.34
N ILE A 72 4.19 20.54 -8.09
CA ILE A 72 3.92 19.28 -8.82
C ILE A 72 5.05 18.85 -9.77
N GLY A 73 5.77 19.79 -10.39
CA GLY A 73 6.95 19.48 -11.21
C GLY A 73 8.08 18.75 -10.46
N HIS A 74 8.25 18.99 -9.15
CA HIS A 74 9.21 18.25 -8.33
C HIS A 74 8.73 16.82 -8.06
N ALA A 75 7.42 16.61 -7.94
CA ALA A 75 6.85 15.27 -7.72
C ALA A 75 6.84 14.41 -9.00
N LEU A 76 6.89 15.06 -10.17
CA LEU A 76 6.92 14.39 -11.47
C LEU A 76 8.34 14.02 -11.93
N ASN A 77 9.37 14.72 -11.44
CA ASN A 77 10.75 14.58 -11.91
C ASN A 77 11.38 13.22 -11.56
#